data_AF-A0A850VJ66-F1
#
_entry.id   AF-A0A850VJ66-F1
#
_cell.length_a   1.000
_cell.length_b   1.000
_cell.length_c   1.000
_cell.angle_alpha   90.00
_cell.angle_beta   90.00
_cell.angle_gamma   90.00
#
_symmetry.space_group_name_H-M   'P 1'
#
loop_
_entity.id
_entity.type
_entity.pdbx_description
1 polymer ?
#
loop_
_entity_poly.entity_id
_entity_poly.type
_entity_poly.pdbx_seq_one_letter_code
_entity_poly.pdbx_strand_id
1 'polypeptide(L)' 'CDPVTGECHCLPGWTGRQCKQGCPHGSWGRGCHMSCSCRNGASCSPQDGSCTCAPGYRGPTCQ' A
#
# COMPACT_ATOMS: atom_id res chain seq x y z
N CYS A 1 -9.97 5.97 -16.29
CA CYS A 1 -8.72 6.73 -16.36
C CYS A 1 -9.06 8.10 -16.88
N ASP A 2 -8.48 9.14 -16.31
CA ASP A 2 -8.69 10.50 -16.75
C ASP A 2 -8.13 10.64 -18.18
N PRO A 3 -8.97 11.01 -19.17
CA PRO A 3 -8.56 11.10 -20.56
C PRO A 3 -7.67 12.31 -20.85
N VAL A 4 -7.58 13.28 -19.92
CA VAL A 4 -6.79 14.51 -20.07
C VAL A 4 -5.41 14.34 -19.44
N THR A 5 -5.33 13.83 -18.21
CA THR A 5 -4.05 13.66 -17.49
C THR A 5 -3.41 12.29 -17.75
N GLY A 6 -4.18 11.32 -18.24
CA GLY A 6 -3.74 9.92 -18.37
C GLY A 6 -3.67 9.19 -17.02
N GLU A 7 -4.15 9.80 -15.94
CA GLU A 7 -4.11 9.23 -14.61
C GLU A 7 -5.24 8.21 -14.43
N CYS A 8 -4.88 6.96 -14.17
CA CYS A 8 -5.86 5.92 -13.90
C CYS A 8 -6.17 5.86 -12.41
N HIS A 9 -7.44 6.03 -12.05
CA HIS A 9 -7.93 5.74 -10.71
C HIS A 9 -7.89 4.23 -10.46
N CYS A 10 -6.77 3.75 -9.93
CA CYS A 10 -6.60 2.36 -9.55
C CYS A 10 -7.35 2.02 -8.28
N LEU A 11 -7.72 0.75 -8.15
CA LEU A 11 -8.17 0.21 -6.87
C LEU A 11 -7.04 0.31 -5.84
N PRO A 12 -7.38 0.41 -4.53
CA PRO A 12 -6.36 0.38 -3.49
C PRO A 12 -5.51 -0.88 -3.60
N GLY A 13 -4.19 -0.74 -3.45
CA GLY A 13 -3.25 -1.84 -3.63
C GLY A 13 -2.72 -2.03 -5.04
N TRP A 14 -3.17 -1.21 -6.00
CA TRP A 14 -2.75 -1.25 -7.39
C TRP A 14 -2.20 0.10 -7.87
N THR A 15 -1.26 0.03 -8.81
CA THR A 15 -0.57 1.17 -9.43
C THR A 15 -0.20 0.88 -10.89
N GLY A 16 0.43 1.88 -11.51
CA GLY A 16 0.80 1.91 -12.91
C GLY A 16 -0.31 2.41 -13.83
N ARG A 17 0.05 2.72 -15.07
CA ARG A 17 -0.87 3.28 -16.09
C ARG A 17 -2.07 2.41 -16.43
N GLN A 18 -2.05 1.12 -16.10
CA GLN A 18 -3.15 0.19 -16.32
C GLN A 18 -3.69 -0.43 -15.04
N CYS A 19 -3.21 -0.01 -13.86
CA CYS A 19 -3.58 -0.61 -12.58
C CYS A 19 -3.34 -2.13 -12.49
N LYS A 20 -2.31 -2.63 -13.20
CA LYS A 20 -1.93 -4.05 -13.24
C LYS A 20 -0.72 -4.37 -12.36
N GLN A 21 -0.07 -3.36 -11.80
CA GLN A 21 1.04 -3.55 -10.87
C GLN A 21 0.50 -3.43 -9.45
N GLY A 22 0.78 -4.42 -8.61
CA GLY A 22 0.53 -4.32 -7.18
C GLY A 22 1.46 -3.28 -6.54
N CYS A 23 1.08 -2.78 -5.36
CA CYS A 23 1.95 -1.85 -4.65
C CYS A 23 3.31 -2.47 -4.29
N PRO A 24 4.41 -1.74 -4.49
CA PRO A 24 5.71 -2.17 -3.99
C PRO A 24 5.70 -2.23 -2.46
N HIS A 25 6.57 -3.07 -1.91
CA HIS A 25 6.73 -3.22 -0.47
C HIS A 25 6.99 -1.86 0.19
N GLY A 26 6.24 -1.57 1.26
CA GLY A 26 6.34 -0.30 1.98
C GLY A 26 5.40 0.80 1.47
N SER A 27 4.52 0.49 0.51
CA SER A 27 3.53 1.43 -0.01
C SER A 27 2.12 0.82 -0.08
N TRP A 28 1.10 1.68 0.00
CA TRP A 28 -0.30 1.27 0.02
C TRP A 28 -1.25 2.36 -0.51
N GLY A 29 -2.54 2.02 -0.59
CA GLY A 29 -3.60 2.91 -1.05
C GLY A 29 -3.72 2.92 -2.58
N ARG A 30 -4.49 3.88 -3.10
CA ARG A 30 -4.68 4.01 -4.56
C ARG A 30 -3.41 4.55 -5.20
N GLY A 31 -2.90 3.85 -6.21
CA GLY A 31 -1.65 4.22 -6.89
C GLY A 31 -0.40 4.06 -6.02
N CYS A 32 -0.53 3.54 -4.79
CA CYS A 32 0.59 3.32 -3.87
C CYS A 32 1.29 4.61 -3.41
N HIS A 33 0.53 5.70 -3.31
CA HIS A 33 1.04 7.00 -2.87
C HIS A 33 1.22 7.10 -1.35
N MET A 34 0.66 6.16 -0.58
CA MET A 34 0.78 6.15 0.88
C MET A 34 1.96 5.27 1.29
N SER A 35 2.71 5.69 2.32
CA SER A 35 3.82 4.92 2.86
C SER A 35 3.39 4.09 4.07
N CYS A 36 3.88 2.86 4.16
CA CYS A 36 3.64 1.99 5.30
C CYS A 36 4.46 2.44 6.51
N SER A 37 3.83 2.49 7.69
CA SER A 37 4.48 2.88 8.94
C SER A 37 4.83 1.67 9.84
N CYS A 38 4.67 0.45 9.32
CA CYS A 38 4.92 -0.79 10.05
C CYS A 38 6.41 -0.94 10.36
N ARG A 39 6.75 -1.31 11.60
CA ARG A 39 8.12 -1.56 12.07
C ARG A 39 8.36 -3.05 12.31
N ASN A 40 9.60 -3.40 12.64
CA ASN A 40 10.01 -4.72 13.11
C ASN A 40 9.69 -5.88 12.14
N GLY A 41 9.83 -5.64 10.83
CA GLY A 41 9.59 -6.66 9.82
C GLY A 41 8.11 -7.03 9.63
N ALA A 42 7.19 -6.19 10.10
CA ALA A 42 5.77 -6.38 9.87
C ALA A 42 5.40 -6.21 8.38
N SER A 43 4.43 -7.01 7.94
CA SER A 43 3.89 -6.93 6.58
C SER A 43 2.81 -5.86 6.51
N CYS A 44 2.85 -5.02 5.49
CA CYS A 44 1.87 -3.96 5.28
C CYS A 44 0.88 -4.36 4.18
N SER A 45 -0.42 -4.18 4.45
CA SER A 45 -1.48 -4.37 3.45
C SER A 45 -1.38 -3.28 2.38
N PRO A 46 -1.26 -3.63 1.09
CA PRO A 46 -1.21 -2.65 0.02
C PRO A 46 -2.56 -1.92 -0.17
N GLN A 47 -3.67 -2.46 0.34
CA GLN A 47 -4.99 -1.87 0.14
C GLN A 47 -5.26 -0.70 1.11
N ASP A 48 -5.00 -0.93 2.39
CA ASP A 48 -5.44 -0.06 3.49
C ASP A 48 -4.30 0.31 4.45
N GLY A 49 -3.10 -0.23 4.24
CA GLY A 49 -1.94 0.09 5.06
C GLY A 49 -1.90 -0.59 6.41
N SER A 50 -2.83 -1.50 6.72
CA SER A 50 -2.79 -2.27 7.97
C SER A 50 -1.50 -3.07 8.10
N CYS A 51 -0.98 -3.11 9.32
CA CYS A 51 0.23 -3.83 9.64
C CYS A 51 -0.10 -5.19 10.24
N THR A 52 0.35 -6.25 9.59
CA THR A 52 0.38 -7.60 10.13
C THR A 52 1.69 -7.79 10.88
N CYS A 53 1.62 -7.71 12.21
CA CYS A 53 2.79 -7.79 13.08
C CYS A 53 3.40 -9.19 13.09
N ALA A 54 4.73 -9.24 13.12
CA ALA A 54 5.44 -10.47 13.46
C ALA A 54 5.14 -10.88 14.92
N PRO A 55 5.25 -12.17 15.26
CA PRO A 55 5.02 -12.64 16.63
C PRO A 55 5.86 -11.86 17.64
N GLY A 56 5.21 -11.33 18.69
CA GLY A 56 5.88 -10.55 19.74
C GLY A 56 5.70 -9.04 19.64
N TYR A 57 5.28 -8.51 18.50
CA TYR A 57 5.01 -7.08 18.31
C TYR A 57 3.51 -6.76 18.36
N ARG A 58 3.16 -5.55 18.79
CA ARG A 58 1.76 -5.12 18.97
C ARG A 58 1.55 -3.66 18.56
N GLY A 59 0.29 -3.27 18.52
CA GLY A 59 -0.11 -1.90 18.19
C GLY A 59 -0.20 -1.61 16.69
N PRO A 60 -0.59 -0.38 16.31
CA PRO A 60 -0.90 -0.02 14.93
C PRO A 60 0.31 -0.01 14.00
N THR A 61 1.52 0.12 14.54
CA THR A 61 2.79 0.15 13.80
C THR A 61 3.69 -1.05 14.11
N CYS A 62 3.21 -2.05 14.86
CA CYS A 62 3.98 -3.24 15.26
C CYS A 62 5.30 -2.89 15.94
N GLN A 63 5.22 -2.01 16.94
CA GLN A 63 6.36 -1.52 17.71
C GLN A 63 6.50 -2.27 19.05
#